data_AF-A0A968SX33-F1
#
_entry.id   AF-A0A968SX33-F1
#
_cell.length_a   1.000
_cell.length_b   1.000
_cell.length_c   1.000
_cell.angle_alpha   90.00
_cell.angle_beta   90.00
_cell.angle_gamma   90.00
#
_symmetry.space_group_name_H-M   'P 1'
#
loop_
_entity.id
_entity.type
_entity.pdbx_description
1 polymer ?
#
loop_
_entity_poly.entity_id
_entity_poly.type
_entity_poly.pdbx_seq_one_letter_code
_entity_poly.pdbx_strand_id
1 'polypeptide(L)'
;MWRGGSLFADAASGRIFRQELSGGTARPITPAFGHAAAPALSPDGRWLLYIHSDGSNDVIALVDAHGKQWPQRLIGGHDFYMQPTWHPNGQQIAFVAWNHPQMPWDGSTLYLADLDLSGSAPQVREQRVIAGAADVAVFQPTFSPDGRYLAFVSDTSGWGQLYVWEHSGFKTQDSASAGQDSDLVEATTRDHTTMRQLSDVAAEHGEPAWAQGMRTLAWSHDSRAVYVLRNERGSAGLYRHPLDGAAPTCVSINGDYSWFEQPTISPQDSTIAVIAAGGTQPLRLLLVRGETTQIIRRTNAESVAPSTLGQMQAISWEAPGGVVVHGILTLPPGHIPGNGGALPPAIVRVHGGPTGQSVVSYSAVTQFFVTRGYVVLDVNYRGSSGYGREYMLALRGNWGRFDVEDCVSAARFLGAQGLADAQRIAIMGGSAGGYTVLEALCRAPGVFRAGLCLYGVSNMFTLAADTHKFEAHYLDSLLGPLPEAAHIYRERSPDLSRRVVARSDRGVSRCRRPGGTTSAVRYDRRLAQNVRRATRVSHLCRGRSRLAQGRDDRSILYGGRCVFTAVPDFCVRHRSLMPQRHADVSVCLFGMRWRINGALLSLVSAQLIRQLSKVDSAKRCQDAVFDSAD
;
A
#
# COMPACT_ATOMS: atom_id res chain seq x y z
N MET A 1 32.87 2.29 -4.68
CA MET A 1 31.85 1.22 -4.53
C MET A 1 32.13 0.48 -3.24
N TRP A 2 31.26 0.61 -2.23
CA TRP A 2 31.40 -0.11 -0.97
C TRP A 2 31.39 -1.62 -1.24
N ARG A 3 32.53 -2.29 -1.01
CA ARG A 3 32.71 -3.74 -1.22
C ARG A 3 32.22 -4.58 -0.03
N GLY A 4 31.38 -4.01 0.85
CA GLY A 4 31.29 -4.44 2.24
C GLY A 4 30.09 -5.30 2.63
N GLY A 5 29.11 -5.57 1.77
CA GLY A 5 27.94 -6.38 2.15
C GLY A 5 26.59 -5.85 1.68
N SER A 6 25.57 -6.01 2.51
CA SER A 6 24.24 -5.42 2.47
C SER A 6 23.98 -4.68 3.80
N LEU A 7 23.19 -3.62 3.72
CA LEU A 7 22.67 -2.89 4.87
C LEU A 7 21.14 -2.92 4.78
N PHE A 8 20.47 -3.34 5.85
CA PHE A 8 19.02 -3.47 5.84
C PHE A 8 18.42 -3.15 7.21
N ALA A 9 17.24 -2.56 7.20
CA ALA A 9 16.43 -2.38 8.39
C ALA A 9 15.63 -3.64 8.67
N ASP A 10 15.75 -4.19 9.87
CA ASP A 10 14.96 -5.30 10.36
C ASP A 10 13.71 -4.78 11.06
N ALA A 11 12.54 -5.11 10.51
CA ALA A 11 11.26 -4.66 11.04
C ALA A 11 10.97 -5.21 12.45
N ALA A 12 11.48 -6.41 12.78
CA ALA A 12 11.16 -7.05 14.07
C ALA A 12 11.85 -6.35 15.24
N SER A 13 13.11 -5.96 15.06
CA SER A 13 13.89 -5.27 16.11
C SER A 13 14.03 -3.77 15.93
N GLY A 14 13.57 -3.22 14.79
CA GLY A 14 13.71 -1.79 14.46
C GLY A 14 15.14 -1.34 14.18
N ARG A 15 16.09 -2.28 14.11
CA ARG A 15 17.53 -2.02 13.94
C ARG A 15 17.95 -2.07 12.49
N ILE A 16 19.06 -1.42 12.19
CA ILE A 16 19.80 -1.63 10.95
C ILE A 16 20.89 -2.66 11.19
N PHE A 17 21.00 -3.58 10.25
CA PHE A 17 22.01 -4.63 10.22
C PHE A 17 22.93 -4.48 9.02
N ARG A 18 24.17 -4.92 9.20
CA ARG A 18 25.16 -5.14 8.16
C ARG A 18 25.41 -6.65 8.00
N GLN A 19 25.46 -7.15 6.78
CA GLN A 19 25.77 -8.55 6.48
C GLN A 19 26.61 -8.63 5.20
N GLU A 20 27.58 -9.53 5.09
CA GLU A 20 28.34 -9.68 3.84
C GLU A 20 27.50 -10.37 2.75
N LEU A 21 27.71 -10.01 1.48
CA LEU A 21 26.96 -10.60 0.35
C LEU A 21 27.33 -12.08 0.12
N SER A 22 28.54 -12.48 0.49
CA SER A 22 28.99 -13.87 0.54
C SER A 22 28.26 -14.70 1.60
N GLY A 23 27.49 -14.07 2.49
CA GLY A 23 26.76 -14.70 3.59
C GLY A 23 27.34 -14.35 4.97
N GLY A 24 27.00 -15.15 5.98
CA GLY A 24 27.45 -14.96 7.36
C GLY A 24 26.41 -14.28 8.26
N THR A 25 26.79 -14.03 9.52
CA THR A 25 25.87 -13.49 10.54
C THR A 25 25.69 -11.99 10.38
N ALA A 26 24.44 -11.53 10.28
CA ALA A 26 24.10 -10.12 10.27
C ALA A 26 24.43 -9.48 11.63
N ARG A 27 25.06 -8.30 11.61
CA ARG A 27 25.47 -7.56 12.82
C ARG A 27 24.72 -6.24 12.91
N PRO A 28 24.10 -5.90 14.05
CA PRO A 28 23.41 -4.63 14.20
C PRO A 28 24.43 -3.48 14.24
N ILE A 29 24.11 -2.37 13.58
CA ILE A 29 24.88 -1.13 13.62
C ILE A 29 24.12 0.02 14.31
N THR A 30 22.85 -0.21 14.68
CA THR A 30 22.03 0.72 15.48
C THR A 30 21.50 0.03 16.75
N PRO A 31 21.17 0.79 17.81
CA PRO A 31 20.58 0.24 19.03
C PRO A 31 19.16 -0.27 18.79
N ALA A 32 18.70 -1.20 19.64
CA ALA A 32 17.34 -1.75 19.62
C ALA A 32 16.32 -0.77 20.23
N PHE A 33 16.16 0.39 19.60
CA PHE A 33 15.23 1.43 20.01
C PHE A 33 14.57 2.03 18.77
N GLY A 34 13.25 2.26 18.88
CA GLY A 34 12.40 2.77 17.80
C GLY A 34 12.44 1.90 16.54
N HIS A 35 12.17 2.54 15.40
CA HIS A 35 12.17 1.94 14.08
C HIS A 35 13.14 2.69 13.16
N ALA A 36 13.69 1.97 12.18
CA ALA A 36 14.58 2.50 11.18
C ALA A 36 14.04 2.18 9.78
N ALA A 37 14.19 3.11 8.85
CA ALA A 37 13.72 2.95 7.48
C ALA A 37 14.50 3.84 6.50
N ALA A 38 14.34 3.56 5.20
CA ALA A 38 15.03 4.24 4.09
C ALA A 38 16.55 4.47 4.30
N PRO A 39 17.34 3.41 4.57
CA PRO A 39 18.78 3.54 4.71
C PRO A 39 19.43 4.02 3.39
N ALA A 40 20.29 5.04 3.47
CA ALA A 40 21.03 5.62 2.36
C ALA A 40 22.51 5.80 2.71
N LEU A 41 23.37 5.02 2.05
CA LEU A 41 24.82 5.00 2.30
C LEU A 41 25.51 6.17 1.60
N SER A 42 26.46 6.81 2.27
CA SER A 42 27.28 7.88 1.69
C SER A 42 28.18 7.36 0.57
N PRO A 43 28.60 8.22 -0.39
CA PRO A 43 29.43 7.81 -1.53
C PRO A 43 30.76 7.14 -1.13
N ASP A 44 31.37 7.59 -0.02
CA ASP A 44 32.60 7.02 0.56
C ASP A 44 32.35 5.73 1.37
N GLY A 45 31.09 5.37 1.62
CA GLY A 45 30.69 4.20 2.39
C GLY A 45 30.89 4.33 3.91
N ARG A 46 31.23 5.51 4.42
CA ARG A 46 31.51 5.74 5.84
C ARG A 46 30.23 5.94 6.65
N TRP A 47 29.26 6.66 6.11
CA TRP A 47 28.08 7.10 6.84
C TRP A 47 26.81 6.50 6.24
N LEU A 48 25.86 6.16 7.11
CA LEU A 48 24.53 5.70 6.73
C LEU A 48 23.49 6.68 7.27
N LEU A 49 22.77 7.35 6.36
CA LEU A 49 21.53 8.04 6.69
C LEU A 49 20.40 7.04 6.81
N TYR A 50 19.47 7.32 7.70
CA TYR A 50 18.21 6.59 7.77
C TYR A 50 17.17 7.45 8.48
N ILE A 51 15.91 7.13 8.29
CA ILE A 51 14.83 7.73 9.05
C ILE A 51 14.65 6.90 10.31
N HIS A 52 14.69 7.56 11.45
CA HIS A 52 14.42 6.96 12.74
C HIS A 52 13.09 7.49 13.27
N SER A 53 12.24 6.59 13.77
CA SER A 53 11.01 6.96 14.48
C SER A 53 10.97 6.29 15.86
N ASP A 54 10.70 7.07 16.90
CA ASP A 54 10.44 6.55 18.26
C ASP A 54 8.93 6.29 18.51
N GLY A 55 8.09 6.47 17.47
CA GLY A 55 6.63 6.39 17.53
C GLY A 55 5.95 7.75 17.75
N SER A 56 6.66 8.75 18.26
CA SER A 56 6.18 10.12 18.46
C SER A 56 6.92 11.11 17.56
N ASN A 57 8.23 10.98 17.44
CA ASN A 57 9.11 11.84 16.67
C ASN A 57 9.78 11.04 15.56
N ASP A 58 9.88 11.69 14.40
CA ASP A 58 10.66 11.18 13.29
C ASP A 58 11.86 12.11 13.09
N VAL A 59 13.00 11.54 12.72
CA VAL A 59 14.24 12.27 12.48
C VAL A 59 15.02 11.64 11.35
N ILE A 60 15.82 12.43 10.64
CA ILE A 60 16.91 11.87 9.84
C ILE A 60 18.08 11.65 10.79
N ALA A 61 18.44 10.39 10.96
CA ALA A 61 19.57 9.95 11.75
C ALA A 61 20.75 9.57 10.85
N LEU A 62 21.94 9.62 11.43
CA LEU A 62 23.19 9.27 10.77
C LEU A 62 23.98 8.33 11.67
N VAL A 63 24.57 7.28 11.11
CA VAL A 63 25.42 6.33 11.86
C VAL A 63 26.64 5.95 11.04
N ASP A 64 27.75 5.62 11.71
CA ASP A 64 28.90 4.98 11.08
C ASP A 64 28.46 3.63 10.49
N ALA A 65 28.68 3.43 9.20
CA ALA A 65 28.21 2.25 8.47
C ALA A 65 28.90 0.94 8.90
N HIS A 66 29.98 1.04 9.67
CA HIS A 66 30.67 -0.09 10.30
C HIS A 66 30.25 -0.33 11.75
N GLY A 67 29.33 0.48 12.30
CA GLY A 67 28.84 0.37 13.67
C GLY A 67 29.86 0.79 14.74
N LYS A 68 30.87 1.60 14.37
CA LYS A 68 31.93 2.04 15.33
C LYS A 68 31.51 3.19 16.23
N GLN A 69 30.52 3.98 15.79
CA GLN A 69 30.05 5.16 16.50
C GLN A 69 28.55 5.05 16.77
N TRP A 70 28.12 5.69 17.85
CA TRP A 70 26.70 5.77 18.19
C TRP A 70 25.95 6.59 17.13
N PRO A 71 24.71 6.21 16.76
CA PRO A 71 23.91 7.02 15.88
C PRO A 71 23.64 8.41 16.45
N GLN A 72 23.55 9.40 15.57
CA GLN A 72 23.25 10.78 15.89
C GLN A 72 21.98 11.23 15.18
N ARG A 73 21.23 12.15 15.82
CA ARG A 73 20.13 12.87 15.18
C ARG A 73 20.74 13.98 14.34
N LEU A 74 20.58 13.90 13.02
CA LEU A 74 21.12 14.89 12.08
C LEU A 74 20.12 16.00 11.80
N ILE A 75 18.87 15.64 11.45
CA ILE A 75 17.79 16.60 11.16
C ILE A 75 16.54 16.20 11.94
N GLY A 76 15.85 17.20 12.50
CA GLY A 76 14.56 17.06 13.15
C GLY A 76 13.75 18.35 13.06
N GLY A 77 12.49 18.32 13.49
CA GLY A 77 11.59 19.48 13.49
C GLY A 77 10.36 19.34 12.60
N HIS A 78 10.30 18.31 11.76
CA HIS A 78 9.09 17.90 11.06
C HIS A 78 8.47 16.66 11.72
N ASP A 79 7.17 16.48 11.55
CA ASP A 79 6.47 15.28 12.03
C ASP A 79 6.92 14.04 11.27
N PHE A 80 7.23 14.18 9.97
CA PHE A 80 7.58 13.06 9.11
C PHE A 80 8.67 13.40 8.09
N TYR A 81 9.40 12.36 7.70
CA TYR A 81 10.47 12.41 6.70
C TYR A 81 10.32 11.23 5.73
N MET A 82 10.81 11.39 4.51
CA MET A 82 10.98 10.28 3.57
C MET A 82 12.19 10.44 2.64
N GLN A 83 12.75 9.28 2.27
CA GLN A 83 13.70 9.09 1.17
C GLN A 83 14.90 10.05 1.16
N PRO A 84 15.71 10.12 2.24
CA PRO A 84 16.95 10.87 2.20
C PRO A 84 17.89 10.27 1.13
N THR A 85 18.60 11.14 0.42
CA THR A 85 19.57 10.76 -0.60
C THR A 85 20.82 11.62 -0.50
N TRP A 86 21.98 11.02 -0.77
CA TRP A 86 23.27 11.70 -0.76
C TRP A 86 23.55 12.32 -2.12
N HIS A 87 24.06 13.54 -2.12
CA HIS A 87 24.76 14.07 -3.28
C HIS A 87 26.09 13.31 -3.48
N PRO A 88 26.54 13.03 -4.73
CA PRO A 88 27.77 12.27 -4.99
C PRO A 88 29.06 12.84 -4.38
N ASN A 89 29.13 14.14 -4.10
CA ASN A 89 30.26 14.76 -3.38
C ASN A 89 30.35 14.35 -1.90
N GLY A 90 29.32 13.74 -1.33
CA GLY A 90 29.27 13.32 0.08
C GLY A 90 29.14 14.45 1.10
N GLN A 91 28.91 15.69 0.67
CA GLN A 91 28.79 16.88 1.55
C GLN A 91 27.38 17.45 1.59
N GLN A 92 26.43 16.89 0.83
CA GLN A 92 25.07 17.40 0.76
C GLN A 92 24.08 16.24 0.72
N ILE A 93 22.88 16.50 1.22
CA ILE A 93 21.78 15.53 1.21
C ILE A 93 20.49 16.21 0.78
N ALA A 94 19.64 15.48 0.08
CA ALA A 94 18.28 15.90 -0.22
C ALA A 94 17.29 14.96 0.48
N PHE A 95 16.13 15.48 0.89
CA PHE A 95 15.10 14.70 1.58
C PHE A 95 13.75 15.38 1.47
N VAL A 96 12.68 14.61 1.64
CA VAL A 96 11.31 15.14 1.72
C VAL A 96 10.83 15.10 3.16
N ALA A 97 10.11 16.14 3.59
CA ALA A 97 9.45 16.20 4.89
C ALA A 97 8.07 16.85 4.78
N TRP A 98 7.19 16.52 5.72
CA TRP A 98 5.86 17.14 5.87
C TRP A 98 5.42 17.10 7.32
N ASN A 99 4.36 17.84 7.62
CA ASN A 99 3.80 17.97 8.96
C ASN A 99 2.30 17.67 8.94
N HIS A 100 1.75 17.39 10.10
CA HIS A 100 0.32 17.45 10.28
C HIS A 100 -0.23 18.86 9.98
N PRO A 101 -1.47 18.97 9.45
CA PRO A 101 -2.42 17.88 9.20
C PRO A 101 -2.27 17.20 7.82
N GLN A 102 -1.24 17.51 7.03
CA GLN A 102 -1.09 16.96 5.69
C GLN A 102 -0.73 15.48 5.71
N MET A 103 -1.31 14.72 4.78
CA MET A 103 -0.70 13.49 4.27
C MET A 103 0.34 13.85 3.19
N PRO A 104 1.34 12.98 2.89
CA PRO A 104 2.41 13.35 1.95
C PRO A 104 1.92 13.57 0.50
N TRP A 105 0.74 13.09 0.15
CA TRP A 105 0.06 13.37 -1.13
C TRP A 105 -0.83 14.63 -1.09
N ASP A 106 -1.11 15.19 0.08
CA ASP A 106 -1.75 16.51 0.18
C ASP A 106 -0.73 17.61 -0.11
N GLY A 107 0.42 17.53 0.56
CA GLY A 107 1.54 18.43 0.36
C GLY A 107 2.78 17.99 1.14
N SER A 108 3.94 18.19 0.56
CA SER A 108 5.23 17.87 1.16
C SER A 108 6.30 18.82 0.63
N THR A 109 7.47 18.87 1.28
CA THR A 109 8.54 19.79 0.91
C THR A 109 9.85 19.05 0.71
N LEU A 110 10.49 19.32 -0.43
CA LEU A 110 11.82 18.85 -0.76
C LEU A 110 12.86 19.85 -0.27
N TYR A 111 13.79 19.37 0.55
CA TYR A 111 14.90 20.13 1.10
C TYR A 111 16.23 19.65 0.55
N LEU A 112 17.18 20.59 0.47
CA LEU A 112 18.61 20.34 0.30
C LEU A 112 19.34 20.85 1.54
N ALA A 113 20.23 20.04 2.11
CA ALA A 113 21.02 20.40 3.27
C ALA A 113 22.52 20.18 3.02
N ASP A 114 23.32 21.16 3.40
CA ASP A 114 24.78 21.12 3.35
C ASP A 114 25.31 20.59 4.68
N LEU A 115 26.28 19.67 4.63
CA LEU A 115 26.82 18.96 5.78
C LEU A 115 28.25 19.38 6.09
N ASP A 116 28.54 19.58 7.37
CA ASP A 116 29.90 19.58 7.91
C ASP A 116 30.25 18.18 8.42
N LEU A 117 31.19 17.50 7.76
CA LEU A 117 31.69 16.20 8.19
C LEU A 117 33.12 16.27 8.76
N SER A 118 33.69 17.47 8.90
CA SER A 118 35.08 17.68 9.32
C SER A 118 35.28 17.55 10.84
N GLY A 119 34.23 17.83 11.62
CA GLY A 119 34.22 17.70 13.07
C GLY A 119 34.15 16.25 13.57
N SER A 120 34.18 16.10 14.89
CA SER A 120 33.97 14.80 15.56
C SER A 120 32.56 14.23 15.37
N ALA A 121 31.58 15.10 15.09
CA ALA A 121 30.21 14.76 14.76
C ALA A 121 29.76 15.54 13.51
N PRO A 122 29.19 14.84 12.51
CA PRO A 122 28.45 15.44 11.40
C PRO A 122 27.39 16.47 11.84
N GLN A 123 27.33 17.61 11.13
CA GLN A 123 26.36 18.67 11.40
C GLN A 123 25.74 19.19 10.12
N VAL A 124 24.53 19.74 10.21
CA VAL A 124 23.91 20.51 9.13
C VAL A 124 24.37 21.96 9.24
N ARG A 125 24.97 22.50 8.17
CA ARG A 125 25.39 23.91 8.10
C ARG A 125 24.26 24.81 7.63
N GLU A 126 23.57 24.38 6.58
CA GLU A 126 22.51 25.14 5.92
C GLU A 126 21.45 24.17 5.40
N GLN A 127 20.19 24.61 5.39
CA GLN A 127 19.08 23.90 4.79
C GLN A 127 18.25 24.88 3.95
N ARG A 128 17.87 24.47 2.74
CA ARG A 128 17.05 25.26 1.82
C ARG A 128 15.96 24.42 1.18
N VAL A 129 14.82 25.06 0.89
CA VAL A 129 13.70 24.45 0.17
C VAL A 129 13.96 24.49 -1.33
N ILE A 130 13.79 23.36 -2.01
CA ILE A 130 13.92 23.25 -3.47
C ILE A 130 12.54 23.26 -4.14
N ALA A 131 11.58 22.49 -3.61
CA ALA A 131 10.26 22.35 -4.19
C ALA A 131 9.22 21.92 -3.15
N GLY A 132 7.94 22.04 -3.51
CA GLY A 132 6.81 21.59 -2.71
C GLY A 132 6.23 22.68 -1.80
N ALA A 133 5.05 22.39 -1.25
CA ALA A 133 4.27 23.29 -0.41
C ALA A 133 3.22 22.48 0.38
N ALA A 134 2.41 23.17 1.19
CA ALA A 134 1.33 22.52 1.96
C ALA A 134 0.23 21.88 1.08
N ASP A 135 0.13 22.32 -0.17
CA ASP A 135 -0.84 21.89 -1.19
C ASP A 135 -0.17 21.38 -2.48
N VAL A 136 1.14 21.11 -2.44
CA VAL A 136 1.92 20.52 -3.54
C VAL A 136 2.73 19.36 -3.00
N ALA A 137 2.45 18.16 -3.48
CA ALA A 137 3.16 16.95 -3.12
C ALA A 137 4.43 16.78 -3.96
N VAL A 138 5.55 16.56 -3.28
CA VAL A 138 6.83 16.18 -3.87
C VAL A 138 7.22 14.78 -3.41
N PHE A 139 7.74 13.98 -4.33
CA PHE A 139 8.06 12.57 -4.12
C PHE A 139 9.42 12.21 -4.70
N GLN A 140 10.19 11.44 -3.93
CA GLN A 140 11.43 10.78 -4.32
C GLN A 140 12.50 11.66 -4.98
N PRO A 141 13.28 12.42 -4.19
CA PRO A 141 14.49 13.05 -4.69
C PRO A 141 15.59 12.04 -5.00
N THR A 142 16.30 12.22 -6.11
CA THR A 142 17.51 11.46 -6.44
C THR A 142 18.49 12.29 -7.26
N PHE A 143 19.76 12.33 -6.83
CA PHE A 143 20.82 13.02 -7.56
C PHE A 143 21.29 12.21 -8.76
N SER A 144 21.65 12.92 -9.84
CA SER A 144 22.39 12.33 -10.95
C SER A 144 23.76 11.82 -10.49
N PRO A 145 24.33 10.78 -11.13
CA PRO A 145 25.65 10.27 -10.79
C PRO A 145 26.78 11.32 -10.80
N ASP A 146 26.69 12.33 -11.67
CA ASP A 146 27.65 13.44 -11.75
C ASP A 146 27.37 14.59 -10.75
N GLY A 147 26.27 14.52 -10.00
CA GLY A 147 25.86 15.51 -9.00
C GLY A 147 25.28 16.82 -9.58
N ARG A 148 25.20 16.96 -10.90
CA ARG A 148 24.73 18.21 -11.53
C ARG A 148 23.23 18.43 -11.35
N TYR A 149 22.47 17.35 -11.20
CA TYR A 149 21.02 17.40 -11.25
C TYR A 149 20.37 16.67 -10.07
N LEU A 150 19.22 17.16 -9.62
CA LEU A 150 18.34 16.50 -8.68
C LEU A 150 16.99 16.25 -9.37
N ALA A 151 16.65 14.98 -9.61
CA ALA A 151 15.33 14.59 -10.13
C ALA A 151 14.36 14.32 -8.98
N PHE A 152 13.10 14.65 -9.19
CA PHE A 152 11.99 14.36 -8.28
C PHE A 152 10.65 14.39 -9.02
N VAL A 153 9.59 13.87 -8.40
CA VAL A 153 8.22 14.01 -8.89
C VAL A 153 7.50 15.12 -8.12
N SER A 154 6.74 15.97 -8.80
CA SER A 154 5.87 16.97 -8.18
C SER A 154 4.50 16.97 -8.85
N ASP A 155 3.45 17.14 -8.06
CA ASP A 155 2.07 17.21 -8.55
C ASP A 155 1.57 18.65 -8.83
N THR A 156 2.48 19.63 -8.85
CA THR A 156 2.15 21.05 -9.05
C THR A 156 1.37 21.35 -10.33
N SER A 157 1.41 20.46 -11.32
CA SER A 157 0.65 20.58 -12.59
C SER A 157 -0.76 19.96 -12.51
N GLY A 158 -1.13 19.37 -11.38
CA GLY A 158 -2.32 18.53 -11.21
C GLY A 158 -2.07 17.04 -11.46
N TRP A 159 -0.88 16.67 -11.90
CA TRP A 159 -0.41 15.28 -12.07
C TRP A 159 1.00 15.17 -11.54
N GLY A 160 1.38 14.03 -10.98
CA GLY A 160 2.77 13.76 -10.58
C GLY A 160 3.68 13.71 -11.80
N GLN A 161 4.35 14.82 -12.10
CA GLN A 161 5.29 14.94 -13.23
C GLN A 161 6.74 14.90 -12.75
N LEU A 162 7.62 14.44 -13.65
CA LEU A 162 9.06 14.45 -13.45
C LEU A 162 9.64 15.85 -13.63
N TYR A 163 10.36 16.31 -12.62
CA TYR A 163 11.14 17.53 -12.64
C TYR A 163 12.61 17.24 -12.39
N VAL A 164 13.47 18.11 -12.93
CA VAL A 164 14.90 18.15 -12.65
C VAL A 164 15.28 19.56 -12.21
N TRP A 165 16.02 19.65 -11.11
CA TRP A 165 16.67 20.86 -10.63
C TRP A 165 18.16 20.81 -10.96
N GLU A 166 18.69 21.87 -11.56
CA GLU A 166 20.13 22.04 -11.77
C GLU A 166 20.81 22.58 -10.51
N HIS A 167 21.83 21.87 -10.03
CA HIS A 167 22.52 22.17 -8.79
C HIS A 167 23.54 23.30 -9.00
N SER A 168 23.27 24.47 -8.41
CA SER A 168 24.06 25.71 -8.56
C SER A 168 25.53 25.63 -8.10
N GLY A 169 25.94 24.56 -7.41
CA GLY A 169 27.35 24.28 -7.10
C GLY A 169 28.19 23.89 -8.34
N PHE A 170 27.53 23.59 -9.46
CA PHE A 170 28.16 23.25 -10.73
C PHE A 170 28.05 24.45 -11.69
N LYS A 171 29.01 25.37 -11.65
CA LYS A 171 29.10 26.40 -12.70
C LYS A 171 29.54 25.72 -14.00
N THR A 172 28.65 25.65 -14.98
CA THR A 172 29.04 25.39 -16.37
C THR A 172 30.00 26.49 -16.80
N GLN A 173 31.11 26.12 -17.41
CA GLN A 173 32.13 27.07 -17.89
C GLN A 173 31.64 27.94 -19.07
N ASP A 174 30.37 27.81 -19.47
CA ASP A 174 29.81 28.42 -20.68
C ASP A 174 28.89 29.64 -20.44
N SER A 175 28.72 30.10 -19.20
CA SER A 175 27.97 31.36 -18.92
C SER A 175 28.89 32.51 -18.51
N ALA A 176 29.95 32.75 -19.29
CA ALA A 176 30.70 34.00 -19.22
C ALA A 176 30.02 35.08 -20.08
N SER A 177 28.87 35.60 -19.64
CA SER A 177 28.42 36.96 -19.98
C SER A 177 27.15 37.34 -19.21
N ALA A 178 27.31 37.76 -17.95
CA ALA A 178 26.40 38.72 -17.34
C ALA A 178 27.14 39.46 -16.22
N GLY A 179 27.06 40.79 -16.27
CA GLY A 179 27.89 41.72 -15.52
C GLY A 179 27.69 41.69 -14.01
N GLN A 180 28.67 42.31 -13.36
CA GLN A 180 28.64 42.71 -11.97
C GLN A 180 27.43 43.63 -11.73
N ASP A 181 26.57 43.27 -10.79
CA ASP A 181 26.06 44.25 -9.84
C ASP A 181 25.71 43.58 -8.51
N SER A 182 26.25 44.16 -7.46
CA SER A 182 26.01 43.83 -6.07
C SER A 182 24.74 44.54 -5.61
N ASP A 183 23.76 43.81 -5.08
CA ASP A 183 22.92 44.35 -4.00
C ASP A 183 22.22 43.24 -3.20
N LEU A 184 22.22 43.45 -1.89
CA LEU A 184 21.64 42.61 -0.85
C LEU A 184 20.12 42.74 -0.86
N VAL A 185 19.42 41.65 -1.19
CA VAL A 185 17.97 41.50 -1.00
C VAL A 185 17.71 40.13 -0.36
N GLU A 186 16.84 40.10 0.66
CA GLU A 186 16.39 38.90 1.37
C GLU A 186 15.95 37.78 0.40
N ALA A 187 16.75 36.73 0.32
CA ALA A 187 16.53 35.62 -0.60
C ALA A 187 15.52 34.61 -0.02
N THR A 188 14.23 34.86 -0.27
CA THR A 188 13.20 33.82 -0.44
C THR A 188 12.72 33.76 -1.90
N THR A 189 13.63 34.01 -2.83
CA THR A 189 13.38 33.79 -4.26
C THR A 189 13.60 32.33 -4.59
N ARG A 190 12.49 31.60 -4.83
CA ARG A 190 12.51 30.34 -5.58
C ARG A 190 13.17 30.62 -6.93
N ASP A 191 14.40 30.16 -7.11
CA ASP A 191 15.12 30.34 -8.37
C ASP A 191 14.54 29.38 -9.41
N HIS A 192 13.43 29.79 -10.03
CA HIS A 192 12.72 29.00 -11.05
C HIS A 192 13.54 28.81 -12.33
N THR A 193 14.69 29.49 -12.48
CA THR A 193 15.54 29.39 -13.68
C THR A 193 16.30 28.07 -13.80
N THR A 194 16.49 27.34 -12.70
CA THR A 194 17.21 26.06 -12.67
C THR A 194 16.28 24.84 -12.64
N MET A 195 14.96 25.04 -12.61
CA MET A 195 13.95 23.98 -12.57
C MET A 195 13.40 23.67 -13.96
N ARG A 196 13.46 22.41 -14.39
CA ARG A 196 12.89 21.95 -15.67
C ARG A 196 11.93 20.79 -15.48
N GLN A 197 10.71 20.92 -15.98
CA GLN A 197 9.75 19.83 -16.11
C GLN A 197 10.11 18.96 -17.32
N LEU A 198 10.28 17.65 -17.12
CA LEU A 198 10.66 16.70 -18.19
C LEU A 198 9.49 15.88 -18.73
N SER A 199 8.37 15.84 -18.02
CA SER A 199 7.15 15.15 -18.45
C SER A 199 5.95 16.07 -18.33
N ASP A 200 5.06 16.01 -19.32
CA ASP A 200 3.82 16.78 -19.35
C ASP A 200 2.73 15.97 -20.05
N VAL A 201 2.20 14.98 -19.33
CA VAL A 201 1.21 14.03 -19.82
C VAL A 201 0.19 13.75 -18.73
N ALA A 202 -1.07 13.45 -19.06
CA ALA A 202 -2.09 13.08 -18.09
C ALA A 202 -1.87 11.65 -17.52
N ALA A 203 -0.78 11.49 -16.77
CA ALA A 203 -0.30 10.24 -16.18
C ALA A 203 0.47 10.53 -14.88
N GLU A 204 0.48 9.56 -13.96
CA GLU A 204 1.25 9.68 -12.72
C GLU A 204 2.66 9.10 -12.87
N HIS A 205 3.65 9.82 -12.35
CA HIS A 205 5.02 9.32 -12.22
C HIS A 205 5.44 9.07 -10.77
N GLY A 206 4.60 9.49 -9.81
CA GLY A 206 4.76 9.24 -8.39
C GLY A 206 3.62 8.38 -7.84
N GLU A 207 3.71 8.05 -6.56
CA GLU A 207 2.71 7.25 -5.86
C GLU A 207 2.37 7.91 -4.51
N PRO A 208 1.16 7.70 -3.96
CA PRO A 208 0.87 8.11 -2.59
C PRO A 208 1.85 7.45 -1.62
N ALA A 209 2.69 8.26 -0.98
CA ALA A 209 3.81 7.80 -0.15
C ALA A 209 3.37 7.23 1.21
N TRP A 210 2.66 6.10 1.20
CA TRP A 210 2.25 5.35 2.39
C TRP A 210 3.41 4.75 3.17
N ALA A 211 4.53 4.52 2.49
CA ALA A 211 5.73 3.92 3.08
C ALA A 211 6.99 4.66 2.62
N GLN A 212 8.00 4.66 3.48
CA GLN A 212 9.32 5.13 3.13
C GLN A 212 10.02 4.11 2.23
N GLY A 213 10.93 4.58 1.37
CA GLY A 213 11.72 3.72 0.48
C GLY A 213 11.01 3.27 -0.81
N MET A 214 9.83 3.83 -1.10
CA MET A 214 9.19 3.69 -2.42
C MET A 214 10.09 4.27 -3.52
N ARG A 215 10.11 3.67 -4.71
CA ARG A 215 10.91 4.14 -5.85
C ARG A 215 10.18 3.94 -7.17
N THR A 216 10.11 5.02 -7.92
CA THR A 216 9.58 5.16 -9.29
C THR A 216 10.64 5.72 -10.23
N LEU A 217 11.66 6.43 -9.70
CA LEU A 217 12.75 7.05 -10.44
C LEU A 217 14.08 6.32 -10.28
N ALA A 218 14.90 6.33 -11.33
CA ALA A 218 16.33 5.99 -11.30
C ALA A 218 17.11 6.73 -12.40
N TRP A 219 18.34 7.17 -12.11
CA TRP A 219 19.19 7.84 -13.10
C TRP A 219 19.91 6.86 -14.03
N SER A 220 20.14 7.27 -15.27
CA SER A 220 21.13 6.59 -16.13
C SER A 220 22.53 6.75 -15.55
N HIS A 221 23.39 5.75 -15.76
CA HIS A 221 24.77 5.75 -15.23
C HIS A 221 25.62 6.95 -15.71
N ASP A 222 25.26 7.54 -16.85
CA ASP A 222 25.97 8.65 -17.50
C ASP A 222 25.35 10.02 -17.22
N SER A 223 24.34 10.10 -16.35
CA SER A 223 23.63 11.34 -15.99
C SER A 223 22.89 12.02 -17.16
N ARG A 224 22.68 11.33 -18.29
CA ARG A 224 22.03 11.91 -19.49
C ARG A 224 20.53 11.66 -19.57
N ALA A 225 19.98 10.80 -18.73
CA ALA A 225 18.55 10.50 -18.71
C ALA A 225 18.06 10.06 -17.33
N VAL A 226 16.77 10.24 -17.10
CA VAL A 226 16.06 9.69 -15.95
C VAL A 226 15.13 8.57 -16.45
N TYR A 227 15.17 7.43 -15.79
CA TYR A 227 14.18 6.37 -15.94
C TYR A 227 13.08 6.58 -14.90
N VAL A 228 11.82 6.53 -15.33
CA VAL A 228 10.65 6.80 -14.49
C VAL A 228 9.51 5.85 -14.80
N LEU A 229 8.81 5.38 -13.76
CA LEU A 229 7.55 4.68 -13.93
C LEU A 229 6.46 5.67 -14.32
N ARG A 230 5.67 5.34 -15.34
CA ARG A 230 4.51 6.13 -15.76
C ARG A 230 3.27 5.26 -15.68
N ASN A 231 2.34 5.64 -14.80
CA ASN A 231 1.07 4.99 -14.57
C ASN A 231 -0.06 5.73 -15.29
N GLU A 232 -0.73 5.01 -16.18
CA GLU A 232 -1.88 5.47 -16.93
C GLU A 232 -3.05 4.51 -16.67
N ARG A 233 -4.06 5.02 -15.97
CA ARG A 233 -5.32 4.31 -15.74
C ARG A 233 -5.16 2.94 -15.05
N GLY A 234 -4.11 2.77 -14.24
CA GLY A 234 -3.85 1.54 -13.49
C GLY A 234 -2.94 0.55 -14.21
N SER A 235 -2.33 0.95 -15.32
CA SER A 235 -1.23 0.22 -15.96
C SER A 235 0.02 1.10 -15.96
N ALA A 236 1.18 0.53 -15.66
CA ALA A 236 2.45 1.25 -15.65
C ALA A 236 3.42 0.73 -16.70
N GLY A 237 4.26 1.63 -17.22
CA GLY A 237 5.44 1.32 -18.02
C GLY A 237 6.68 2.03 -17.46
N LEU A 238 7.88 1.54 -17.81
CA LEU A 238 9.13 2.21 -17.50
C LEU A 238 9.56 3.06 -18.69
N TYR A 239 9.73 4.36 -18.49
CA TYR A 239 10.09 5.32 -19.53
C TYR A 239 11.48 5.92 -19.28
N ARG A 240 12.24 6.12 -20.34
CA ARG A 240 13.50 6.86 -20.33
C ARG A 240 13.24 8.28 -20.82
N HIS A 241 13.55 9.27 -20.00
CA HIS A 241 13.48 10.71 -20.31
C HIS A 241 14.90 11.28 -20.50
N PRO A 242 15.34 11.53 -21.75
CA PRO A 242 16.60 12.21 -22.04
C PRO A 242 16.62 13.64 -21.49
N LEU A 243 17.80 14.12 -21.07
CA LEU A 243 17.98 15.50 -20.63
C LEU A 243 18.24 16.50 -21.77
N ASP A 244 18.50 16.01 -22.98
CA ASP A 244 18.78 16.83 -24.18
C ASP A 244 17.51 17.34 -24.88
N GLY A 245 16.33 17.01 -24.33
CA GLY A 245 15.03 17.40 -24.88
C GLY A 245 14.48 16.44 -25.93
N ALA A 246 15.17 15.34 -26.23
CA ALA A 246 14.58 14.29 -27.06
C ALA A 246 13.35 13.66 -26.39
N ALA A 247 12.42 13.17 -27.21
CA ALA A 247 11.17 12.59 -26.73
C ALA A 247 11.41 11.37 -25.82
N PRO A 248 10.59 11.18 -24.77
CA PRO A 248 10.72 10.03 -23.90
C PRO A 248 10.37 8.73 -24.63
N THR A 249 11.08 7.65 -24.29
CA THR A 249 10.87 6.32 -24.88
C THR A 249 10.47 5.31 -23.82
N CYS A 250 9.47 4.47 -24.13
CA CYS A 250 9.14 3.33 -23.28
C CYS A 250 10.25 2.28 -23.42
N VAL A 251 10.77 1.79 -22.30
CA VAL A 251 11.76 0.72 -22.27
C VAL A 251 11.09 -0.57 -22.71
N SER A 252 11.66 -1.25 -23.71
CA SER A 252 11.19 -2.55 -24.15
C SER A 252 11.56 -3.63 -23.12
N ILE A 253 10.55 -4.31 -22.57
CA ILE A 253 10.71 -5.39 -21.60
C ILE A 253 9.87 -6.57 -22.10
N ASN A 254 10.52 -7.69 -22.42
CA ASN A 254 9.83 -8.81 -23.05
C ASN A 254 8.93 -9.54 -22.04
N GLY A 255 7.63 -9.60 -22.33
CA GLY A 255 6.59 -10.27 -21.56
C GLY A 255 5.36 -9.38 -21.35
N ASP A 256 4.23 -9.96 -20.97
CA ASP A 256 2.98 -9.19 -20.78
C ASP A 256 2.94 -8.55 -19.39
N TYR A 257 3.88 -7.63 -19.13
CA TYR A 257 3.91 -6.87 -17.89
C TYR A 257 3.15 -5.55 -18.06
N SER A 258 2.30 -5.25 -17.07
CA SER A 258 1.44 -4.06 -17.02
C SER A 258 1.61 -3.29 -15.72
N TRP A 259 2.50 -3.74 -14.83
CA TRP A 259 2.84 -3.06 -13.60
C TRP A 259 4.31 -3.26 -13.25
N PHE A 260 4.97 -2.19 -12.80
CA PHE A 260 6.39 -2.18 -12.48
C PHE A 260 6.62 -1.46 -11.16
N GLU A 261 7.65 -1.87 -10.43
CA GLU A 261 8.01 -1.33 -9.12
C GLU A 261 9.53 -1.30 -8.96
N GLN A 262 10.02 -0.34 -8.17
CA GLN A 262 11.41 -0.30 -7.68
C GLN A 262 12.47 -0.42 -8.79
N PRO A 263 12.41 0.39 -9.87
CA PRO A 263 13.44 0.35 -10.90
C PRO A 263 14.79 0.79 -10.31
N THR A 264 15.85 0.13 -10.74
CA THR A 264 17.23 0.53 -10.44
C THR A 264 18.10 0.30 -11.66
N ILE A 265 19.02 1.23 -11.90
CA ILE A 265 19.97 1.14 -13.02
C ILE A 265 21.34 0.81 -12.47
N SER A 266 22.09 -0.02 -13.20
CA SER A 266 23.49 -0.30 -12.93
C SER A 266 24.29 1.01 -12.95
N PRO A 267 25.23 1.22 -12.01
CA PRO A 267 26.09 2.40 -12.01
C PRO A 267 27.20 2.33 -13.08
N GLN A 268 27.31 1.22 -13.82
CA GLN A 268 28.40 0.98 -14.79
C GLN A 268 27.91 0.96 -16.24
N ASP A 269 26.66 0.61 -16.46
CA ASP A 269 26.09 0.38 -17.79
C ASP A 269 24.57 0.56 -17.75
N SER A 270 23.92 0.39 -18.91
CA SER A 270 22.47 0.56 -19.05
C SER A 270 21.66 -0.66 -18.60
N THR A 271 22.23 -1.58 -17.80
CA THR A 271 21.47 -2.70 -17.23
C THR A 271 20.43 -2.20 -16.24
N ILE A 272 19.20 -2.67 -16.35
CA ILE A 272 18.08 -2.30 -15.49
C ILE A 272 17.68 -3.52 -14.66
N ALA A 273 17.47 -3.36 -13.36
CA ALA A 273 16.72 -4.31 -12.55
C ALA A 273 15.39 -3.68 -12.12
N VAL A 274 14.30 -4.43 -12.26
CA VAL A 274 12.94 -3.93 -11.98
C VAL A 274 12.06 -5.07 -11.51
N ILE A 275 11.15 -4.78 -10.57
CA ILE A 275 10.09 -5.72 -10.19
C ILE A 275 8.93 -5.50 -11.16
N ALA A 276 8.39 -6.57 -11.74
CA ALA A 276 7.29 -6.48 -12.70
C ALA A 276 6.20 -7.51 -12.42
N ALA A 277 4.96 -7.17 -12.79
CA ALA A 277 3.81 -8.04 -12.82
C ALA A 277 2.93 -7.73 -14.03
N GLY A 278 2.08 -8.67 -14.39
CA GLY A 278 1.02 -8.53 -15.38
C GLY A 278 -0.31 -8.98 -14.80
N GLY A 279 -1.42 -8.80 -15.51
CA GLY A 279 -2.73 -9.26 -15.04
C GLY A 279 -2.82 -10.78 -14.77
N THR A 280 -2.01 -11.56 -15.48
CA THR A 280 -1.90 -13.03 -15.32
C THR A 280 -0.49 -13.49 -14.92
N GLN A 281 0.46 -12.56 -14.78
CA GLN A 281 1.83 -12.79 -14.35
C GLN A 281 2.05 -12.29 -12.91
N PRO A 282 2.27 -13.19 -11.92
CA PRO A 282 2.69 -12.80 -10.58
C PRO A 282 3.94 -11.93 -10.56
N LEU A 283 4.14 -11.15 -9.49
CA LEU A 283 5.34 -10.34 -9.28
C LEU A 283 6.62 -11.15 -9.46
N ARG A 284 7.62 -10.55 -10.10
CA ARG A 284 8.94 -11.17 -10.36
C ARG A 284 10.01 -10.10 -10.52
N LEU A 285 11.25 -10.47 -10.25
CA LEU A 285 12.42 -9.63 -10.48
C LEU A 285 12.98 -9.90 -11.88
N LEU A 286 13.09 -8.83 -12.67
CA LEU A 286 13.66 -8.83 -14.01
C LEU A 286 15.02 -8.15 -14.03
N LEU A 287 15.88 -8.61 -14.93
CA LEU A 287 17.10 -7.94 -15.37
C LEU A 287 16.98 -7.68 -16.87
N VAL A 288 17.08 -6.42 -17.29
CA VAL A 288 16.90 -5.98 -18.68
C VAL A 288 18.23 -5.41 -19.19
N ARG A 289 18.68 -5.88 -20.35
CA ARG A 289 19.92 -5.47 -21.03
C ARG A 289 19.64 -5.28 -22.51
N GLY A 290 19.52 -4.02 -22.95
CA GLY A 290 19.02 -3.72 -24.29
C GLY A 290 17.64 -4.35 -24.47
N GLU A 291 17.48 -5.17 -25.50
CA GLU A 291 16.22 -5.89 -25.79
C GLU A 291 16.10 -7.23 -25.05
N THR A 292 17.14 -7.66 -24.33
CA THR A 292 17.13 -8.93 -23.61
C THR A 292 16.52 -8.74 -22.22
N THR A 293 15.53 -9.56 -21.88
CA THR A 293 14.92 -9.61 -20.54
C THR A 293 15.15 -10.98 -19.91
N GLN A 294 15.74 -10.99 -18.70
CA GLN A 294 15.98 -12.19 -17.91
C GLN A 294 15.15 -12.16 -16.62
N ILE A 295 14.44 -13.25 -16.31
CA ILE A 295 13.75 -13.42 -15.04
C ILE A 295 14.75 -13.95 -14.00
N ILE A 296 15.03 -13.15 -12.97
CA ILE A 296 15.96 -13.51 -11.88
C ILE A 296 15.25 -14.28 -10.78
N ARG A 297 14.03 -13.86 -10.43
CA ARG A 297 13.26 -14.47 -9.34
C ARG A 297 11.77 -14.35 -9.56
N ARG A 298 11.03 -15.41 -9.25
CA ARG A 298 9.55 -15.42 -9.20
C ARG A 298 9.09 -15.40 -7.75
N THR A 299 7.94 -14.78 -7.48
CA THR A 299 7.33 -14.76 -6.14
C THR A 299 6.61 -16.07 -5.80
N ASN A 300 6.21 -16.87 -6.80
CA ASN A 300 5.60 -18.17 -6.60
C ASN A 300 6.03 -19.17 -7.69
N ALA A 301 5.54 -20.41 -7.57
CA ALA A 301 5.89 -21.50 -8.48
C ALA A 301 5.14 -21.48 -9.82
N GLU A 302 4.14 -20.60 -9.98
CA GLU A 302 3.34 -20.46 -11.21
C GLU A 302 2.73 -21.79 -11.69
N SER A 303 2.24 -22.61 -10.76
CA SER A 303 1.66 -23.92 -11.05
C SER A 303 0.32 -23.87 -11.79
N VAL A 304 -0.20 -22.68 -12.08
CA VAL A 304 -1.43 -22.42 -12.83
C VAL A 304 -1.04 -21.70 -14.11
N ALA A 305 -1.37 -22.28 -15.26
CA ALA A 305 -0.99 -21.71 -16.56
C ALA A 305 -1.68 -20.36 -16.78
N PRO A 306 -0.97 -19.32 -17.28
CA PRO A 306 -1.55 -18.00 -17.53
C PRO A 306 -2.80 -18.01 -18.42
N SER A 307 -2.88 -18.94 -19.38
CA SER A 307 -4.05 -19.12 -20.25
C SER A 307 -5.33 -19.55 -19.52
N THR A 308 -5.21 -20.07 -18.30
CA THR A 308 -6.36 -20.45 -17.44
C THR A 308 -6.78 -19.33 -16.50
N LEU A 309 -6.10 -18.18 -16.52
CA LEU A 309 -6.38 -17.03 -15.69
C LEU A 309 -7.22 -15.99 -16.45
N GLY A 310 -7.99 -15.20 -15.70
CA GLY A 310 -8.80 -14.13 -16.25
C GLY A 310 -7.92 -12.95 -16.66
N GLN A 311 -8.14 -12.41 -17.87
CA GLN A 311 -7.45 -11.20 -18.31
C GLN A 311 -8.02 -9.98 -17.58
N MET A 312 -7.11 -9.14 -17.10
CA MET A 312 -7.44 -7.91 -16.39
C MET A 312 -7.38 -6.73 -17.35
N GLN A 313 -8.40 -5.88 -17.34
CA GLN A 313 -8.50 -4.73 -18.25
C GLN A 313 -8.90 -3.47 -17.49
N ALA A 314 -8.15 -2.39 -17.70
CA ALA A 314 -8.57 -1.07 -17.25
C ALA A 314 -9.80 -0.59 -18.04
N ILE A 315 -10.86 -0.22 -17.33
CA ILE A 315 -12.12 0.27 -17.90
C ILE A 315 -12.54 1.58 -17.22
N SER A 316 -13.53 2.24 -17.80
CA SER A 316 -14.22 3.37 -17.21
C SER A 316 -15.70 3.33 -17.57
N TRP A 317 -16.54 3.92 -16.72
CA TRP A 317 -17.97 4.07 -16.99
C TRP A 317 -18.46 5.42 -16.45
N GLU A 318 -19.58 5.87 -16.99
CA GLU A 318 -20.26 7.07 -16.51
C GLU A 318 -21.20 6.69 -15.35
N ALA A 319 -20.93 7.22 -14.17
CA ALA A 319 -21.82 7.15 -13.03
C ALA A 319 -22.95 8.21 -13.15
N PRO A 320 -24.08 8.02 -12.44
CA PRO A 320 -25.15 9.01 -12.45
C PRO A 320 -24.64 10.43 -12.17
N GLY A 321 -25.01 11.39 -13.01
CA GLY A 321 -24.54 12.77 -12.92
C GLY A 321 -23.33 13.10 -13.81
N GLY A 322 -22.94 12.23 -14.74
CA GLY A 322 -21.90 12.51 -15.74
C GLY A 322 -20.46 12.27 -15.28
N VAL A 323 -20.29 11.73 -14.07
CA VAL A 323 -18.97 11.49 -13.49
C VAL A 323 -18.36 10.24 -14.10
N VAL A 324 -17.15 10.33 -14.64
CA VAL A 324 -16.40 9.15 -15.09
C VAL A 324 -15.76 8.47 -13.88
N VAL A 325 -16.05 7.19 -13.69
CA VAL A 325 -15.44 6.33 -12.68
C VAL A 325 -14.54 5.30 -13.36
N HIS A 326 -13.45 4.94 -12.70
CA HIS A 326 -12.44 4.03 -13.24
C HIS A 326 -12.42 2.69 -12.49
N GLY A 327 -11.90 1.65 -13.13
CA GLY A 327 -11.70 0.36 -12.46
C GLY A 327 -10.99 -0.66 -13.33
N ILE A 328 -10.72 -1.82 -12.74
CA ILE A 328 -10.12 -2.97 -13.42
C ILE A 328 -11.15 -4.09 -13.50
N LEU A 329 -11.58 -4.42 -14.72
CA LEU A 329 -12.49 -5.52 -14.99
C LEU A 329 -11.71 -6.80 -15.23
N THR A 330 -12.15 -7.89 -14.61
CA THR A 330 -11.64 -9.24 -14.89
C THR A 330 -12.82 -10.18 -15.11
N LEU A 331 -12.89 -10.75 -16.31
CA LEU A 331 -13.92 -11.72 -16.68
C LEU A 331 -13.45 -13.15 -16.39
N PRO A 332 -14.38 -14.10 -16.17
CA PRO A 332 -14.04 -15.52 -16.13
C PRO A 332 -13.28 -15.93 -17.41
N PRO A 333 -12.25 -16.78 -17.30
CA PRO A 333 -11.52 -17.29 -18.47
C PRO A 333 -12.47 -17.91 -19.51
N GLY A 334 -12.35 -17.51 -20.77
CA GLY A 334 -13.20 -17.99 -21.86
C GLY A 334 -14.62 -17.43 -21.90
N HIS A 335 -15.01 -16.54 -20.97
CA HIS A 335 -16.31 -15.88 -21.01
C HIS A 335 -16.33 -14.78 -22.08
N ILE A 336 -17.30 -14.87 -22.99
CA ILE A 336 -17.55 -13.86 -24.03
C ILE A 336 -18.90 -13.21 -23.73
N PRO A 337 -18.93 -11.92 -23.34
CA PRO A 337 -20.17 -11.18 -23.11
C PRO A 337 -21.09 -11.22 -24.34
N GLY A 338 -22.41 -11.33 -24.12
CA GLY A 338 -23.41 -11.29 -25.19
C GLY A 338 -23.60 -12.59 -25.98
N ASN A 339 -22.84 -13.66 -25.71
CA ASN A 339 -22.95 -14.94 -26.44
C ASN A 339 -24.15 -15.84 -25.99
N GLY A 340 -25.24 -15.24 -25.50
CA GLY A 340 -26.47 -15.96 -25.12
C GLY A 340 -26.39 -16.89 -23.90
N GLY A 341 -25.22 -17.02 -23.25
CA GLY A 341 -25.05 -17.80 -22.02
C GLY A 341 -25.65 -17.12 -20.78
N ALA A 342 -25.83 -17.89 -19.70
CA ALA A 342 -26.27 -17.34 -18.42
C ALA A 342 -25.24 -16.32 -17.89
N LEU A 343 -25.72 -15.14 -17.47
CA LEU A 343 -24.87 -14.10 -16.93
C LEU A 343 -24.18 -14.59 -15.63
N PRO A 344 -22.87 -14.35 -15.45
CA PRO A 344 -22.16 -14.79 -14.24
C PRO A 344 -22.54 -13.94 -13.01
N PRO A 345 -22.40 -14.47 -11.78
CA PRO A 345 -22.39 -13.62 -10.59
C PRO A 345 -21.16 -12.68 -10.61
N ALA A 346 -21.21 -11.58 -9.86
CA ALA A 346 -20.10 -10.63 -9.80
C ALA A 346 -19.70 -10.22 -8.38
N ILE A 347 -18.47 -9.74 -8.26
CA ILE A 347 -17.93 -9.12 -7.06
C ILE A 347 -17.41 -7.73 -7.44
N VAL A 348 -18.00 -6.70 -6.84
CA VAL A 348 -17.42 -5.35 -6.80
C VAL A 348 -16.39 -5.32 -5.67
N ARG A 349 -15.12 -5.14 -6.02
CA ARG A 349 -14.01 -5.06 -5.06
C ARG A 349 -13.60 -3.61 -4.83
N VAL A 350 -13.37 -3.29 -3.56
CA VAL A 350 -13.03 -1.93 -3.11
C VAL A 350 -11.66 -1.95 -2.44
N HIS A 351 -10.72 -1.14 -2.93
CA HIS A 351 -9.38 -1.04 -2.35
C HIS A 351 -9.36 -0.22 -1.05
N GLY A 352 -8.35 -0.47 -0.21
CA GLY A 352 -8.04 0.34 0.97
C GLY A 352 -7.26 1.62 0.63
N GLY A 353 -6.95 2.43 1.63
CA GLY A 353 -6.27 3.71 1.48
C GLY A 353 -6.90 4.79 2.37
N PRO A 354 -7.98 5.47 1.93
CA PRO A 354 -8.66 5.35 0.63
C PRO A 354 -7.90 5.97 -0.55
N THR A 355 -6.91 6.83 -0.30
CA THR A 355 -5.98 7.29 -1.34
C THR A 355 -5.03 6.16 -1.75
N GLY A 356 -5.38 5.47 -2.83
CA GLY A 356 -4.64 4.34 -3.40
C GLY A 356 -5.28 3.94 -4.73
N GLN A 357 -4.86 2.81 -5.31
CA GLN A 357 -5.35 2.40 -6.62
C GLN A 357 -5.35 0.87 -6.78
N SER A 358 -6.38 0.35 -7.44
CA SER A 358 -6.39 -0.98 -8.07
C SER A 358 -5.79 -0.91 -9.47
N VAL A 359 -4.87 -1.82 -9.77
CA VAL A 359 -4.04 -1.79 -10.98
C VAL A 359 -4.18 -3.10 -11.77
N VAL A 360 -3.79 -3.08 -13.04
CA VAL A 360 -3.68 -4.27 -13.90
C VAL A 360 -2.45 -5.07 -13.46
N SER A 361 -2.58 -5.80 -12.35
CA SER A 361 -1.52 -6.62 -11.77
C SER A 361 -2.12 -7.87 -11.13
N TYR A 362 -1.39 -8.98 -11.18
CA TYR A 362 -1.86 -10.28 -10.72
C TYR A 362 -2.36 -10.21 -9.27
N SER A 363 -3.65 -10.51 -9.08
CA SER A 363 -4.29 -10.66 -7.78
C SER A 363 -4.76 -12.10 -7.59
N ALA A 364 -4.12 -12.84 -6.69
CA ALA A 364 -4.52 -14.21 -6.39
C ALA A 364 -6.00 -14.31 -5.92
N VAL A 365 -6.51 -13.26 -5.25
CA VAL A 365 -7.91 -13.18 -4.81
C VAL A 365 -8.84 -13.01 -6.00
N THR A 366 -8.55 -12.07 -6.92
CA THR A 366 -9.34 -11.91 -8.15
C THR A 366 -9.31 -13.21 -8.95
N GLN A 367 -8.11 -13.75 -9.19
CA GLN A 367 -7.93 -14.97 -9.97
C GLN A 367 -8.67 -16.17 -9.35
N PHE A 368 -8.72 -16.28 -8.02
CA PHE A 368 -9.50 -17.30 -7.34
C PHE A 368 -11.00 -17.25 -7.68
N PHE A 369 -11.60 -16.06 -7.72
CA PHE A 369 -13.02 -15.89 -8.01
C PHE A 369 -13.33 -16.02 -9.51
N VAL A 370 -12.53 -15.40 -10.39
CA VAL A 370 -12.80 -15.43 -11.83
C VAL A 370 -12.64 -16.81 -12.44
N THR A 371 -11.67 -17.60 -11.97
CA THR A 371 -11.53 -19.02 -12.35
C THR A 371 -12.68 -19.91 -11.88
N ARG A 372 -13.56 -19.39 -11.00
CA ARG A 372 -14.79 -20.06 -10.50
C ARG A 372 -16.06 -19.44 -11.09
N GLY A 373 -15.94 -18.67 -12.16
CA GLY A 373 -17.08 -18.15 -12.91
C GLY A 373 -17.66 -16.84 -12.38
N TYR A 374 -16.94 -16.10 -11.53
CA TYR A 374 -17.33 -14.76 -11.12
C TYR A 374 -16.74 -13.70 -12.03
N VAL A 375 -17.50 -12.64 -12.32
CA VAL A 375 -16.90 -11.38 -12.78
C VAL A 375 -16.37 -10.61 -11.58
N VAL A 376 -15.20 -10.00 -11.70
CA VAL A 376 -14.65 -9.13 -10.66
C VAL A 376 -14.41 -7.75 -11.27
N LEU A 377 -14.92 -6.72 -10.60
CA LEU A 377 -14.65 -5.32 -10.92
C LEU A 377 -14.02 -4.65 -9.72
N ASP A 378 -12.72 -4.40 -9.80
CA ASP A 378 -11.99 -3.59 -8.84
C ASP A 378 -12.25 -2.11 -9.14
N VAL A 379 -12.90 -1.39 -8.21
CA VAL A 379 -13.32 0.00 -8.42
C VAL A 379 -12.24 0.97 -7.93
N ASN A 380 -11.83 1.89 -8.79
CA ASN A 380 -11.05 3.07 -8.46
C ASN A 380 -11.99 4.27 -8.37
N TYR A 381 -12.65 4.39 -7.22
CA TYR A 381 -13.63 5.44 -6.94
C TYR A 381 -12.98 6.83 -6.87
N ARG A 382 -13.75 7.91 -7.02
CA ARG A 382 -13.28 9.28 -6.76
C ARG A 382 -12.59 9.33 -5.40
N GLY A 383 -11.31 9.72 -5.37
CA GLY A 383 -10.42 9.55 -4.23
C GLY A 383 -9.21 8.66 -4.46
N SER A 384 -9.29 7.76 -5.45
CA SER A 384 -8.18 6.91 -5.85
C SER A 384 -7.04 7.74 -6.46
N SER A 385 -5.81 7.27 -6.30
CA SER A 385 -4.64 7.79 -7.02
C SER A 385 -4.57 7.24 -8.44
N GLY A 386 -3.65 7.76 -9.27
CA GLY A 386 -3.45 7.27 -10.65
C GLY A 386 -4.28 7.98 -11.72
N TYR A 387 -5.06 9.00 -11.32
CA TYR A 387 -6.01 9.73 -12.17
C TYR A 387 -5.92 11.25 -11.98
N GLY A 388 -4.78 11.74 -11.47
CA GLY A 388 -4.54 13.16 -11.22
C GLY A 388 -5.03 13.61 -9.85
N ARG A 389 -4.49 14.75 -9.42
CA ARG A 389 -4.74 15.38 -8.13
C ARG A 389 -6.22 15.71 -7.92
N GLU A 390 -6.90 16.19 -8.95
CA GLU A 390 -8.34 16.51 -8.86
C GLU A 390 -9.18 15.28 -8.50
N TYR A 391 -8.96 14.16 -9.21
CA TYR A 391 -9.69 12.91 -8.94
C TYR A 391 -9.36 12.36 -7.55
N MET A 392 -8.09 12.43 -7.14
CA MET A 392 -7.64 12.01 -5.81
C MET A 392 -8.24 12.87 -4.68
N LEU A 393 -8.31 14.19 -4.86
CA LEU A 393 -8.83 15.12 -3.86
C LEU A 393 -10.36 15.15 -3.81
N ALA A 394 -11.06 14.62 -4.82
CA ALA A 394 -12.53 14.59 -4.85
C ALA A 394 -13.15 13.92 -3.61
N LEU A 395 -12.43 13.01 -2.94
CA LEU A 395 -12.91 12.35 -1.72
C LEU A 395 -12.78 13.20 -0.44
N ARG A 396 -12.06 14.32 -0.49
CA ARG A 396 -11.96 15.26 0.65
C ARG A 396 -13.35 15.77 1.01
N GLY A 397 -13.70 15.68 2.29
CA GLY A 397 -15.06 15.92 2.79
C GLY A 397 -16.13 14.92 2.35
N ASN A 398 -15.84 13.94 1.49
CA ASN A 398 -16.83 13.08 0.83
C ASN A 398 -16.65 11.57 1.09
N TRP A 399 -15.73 11.16 1.97
CA TRP A 399 -15.54 9.74 2.30
C TRP A 399 -16.76 9.13 3.01
N GLY A 400 -17.27 8.00 2.53
CA GLY A 400 -18.58 7.43 2.88
C GLY A 400 -19.72 7.83 1.95
N ARG A 401 -19.43 8.69 0.97
CA ARG A 401 -20.41 9.16 -0.03
C ARG A 401 -19.95 8.82 -1.44
N PHE A 402 -18.86 9.43 -1.92
CA PHE A 402 -18.44 9.26 -3.32
C PHE A 402 -17.91 7.86 -3.59
N ASP A 403 -17.12 7.30 -2.68
CA ASP A 403 -16.68 5.91 -2.72
C ASP A 403 -17.86 4.92 -2.77
N VAL A 404 -18.94 5.20 -2.03
CA VAL A 404 -20.15 4.38 -2.02
C VAL A 404 -20.96 4.54 -3.31
N GLU A 405 -21.21 5.79 -3.74
CA GLU A 405 -21.91 6.13 -4.99
C GLU A 405 -21.24 5.45 -6.19
N ASP A 406 -19.91 5.52 -6.26
CA ASP A 406 -19.11 5.00 -7.35
C ASP A 406 -19.13 3.46 -7.35
N CYS A 407 -19.03 2.81 -6.19
CA CYS A 407 -19.17 1.35 -6.10
C CYS A 407 -20.58 0.85 -6.44
N VAL A 408 -21.63 1.59 -6.05
CA VAL A 408 -23.02 1.29 -6.44
C VAL A 408 -23.21 1.46 -7.94
N SER A 409 -22.61 2.50 -8.53
CA SER A 409 -22.63 2.70 -9.97
C SER A 409 -21.94 1.56 -10.72
N ALA A 410 -20.85 1.01 -10.18
CA ALA A 410 -20.14 -0.14 -10.73
C ALA A 410 -21.05 -1.39 -10.84
N ALA A 411 -21.79 -1.69 -9.77
CA ALA A 411 -22.74 -2.81 -9.78
C ALA A 411 -23.85 -2.63 -10.83
N ARG A 412 -24.37 -1.41 -10.96
CA ARG A 412 -25.39 -1.08 -11.97
C ARG A 412 -24.83 -1.17 -13.38
N PHE A 413 -23.62 -0.69 -13.60
CA PHE A 413 -22.90 -0.79 -14.86
C PHE A 413 -22.75 -2.25 -15.30
N LEU A 414 -22.27 -3.13 -14.42
CA LEU A 414 -22.12 -4.56 -14.73
C LEU A 414 -23.44 -5.21 -15.17
N GLY A 415 -24.54 -4.90 -14.48
CA GLY A 415 -25.87 -5.39 -14.85
C GLY A 415 -26.39 -4.80 -16.16
N ALA A 416 -26.27 -3.49 -16.35
CA ALA A 416 -26.78 -2.78 -17.52
C ALA A 416 -26.05 -3.16 -18.82
N GLN A 417 -24.74 -3.42 -18.73
CA GLN A 417 -23.94 -3.88 -19.86
C GLN A 417 -24.08 -5.38 -20.14
N GLY A 418 -24.88 -6.10 -19.35
CA GLY A 418 -24.99 -7.56 -19.49
C GLY A 418 -23.66 -8.28 -19.23
N LEU A 419 -22.79 -7.72 -18.40
CA LEU A 419 -21.53 -8.34 -17.99
C LEU A 419 -21.74 -9.31 -16.82
N ALA A 420 -22.74 -9.05 -15.98
CA ALA A 420 -23.08 -9.89 -14.83
C ALA A 420 -24.58 -9.88 -14.55
N ASP A 421 -25.03 -10.91 -13.84
CA ASP A 421 -26.39 -10.99 -13.33
C ASP A 421 -26.59 -9.93 -12.24
N ALA A 422 -27.42 -8.92 -12.53
CA ALA A 422 -27.70 -7.80 -11.62
C ALA A 422 -28.29 -8.23 -10.26
N GLN A 423 -28.84 -9.45 -10.15
CA GLN A 423 -29.38 -9.99 -8.89
C GLN A 423 -28.35 -10.80 -8.10
N ARG A 424 -27.14 -11.01 -8.64
CA ARG A 424 -26.07 -11.82 -8.03
C ARG A 424 -24.74 -11.07 -7.96
N ILE A 425 -24.80 -9.84 -7.44
CA ILE A 425 -23.61 -9.01 -7.22
C ILE A 425 -23.32 -8.91 -5.71
N ALA A 426 -22.09 -9.23 -5.31
CA ALA A 426 -21.57 -9.01 -3.96
C ALA A 426 -20.60 -7.82 -3.94
N ILE A 427 -20.36 -7.24 -2.77
CA ILE A 427 -19.31 -6.23 -2.55
C ILE A 427 -18.26 -6.76 -1.56
N MET A 428 -16.98 -6.47 -1.80
CA MET A 428 -15.88 -6.95 -0.96
C MET A 428 -14.80 -5.88 -0.81
N GLY A 429 -14.30 -5.66 0.40
CA GLY A 429 -13.26 -4.67 0.66
C GLY A 429 -12.61 -4.81 2.02
N GLY A 430 -11.36 -4.36 2.12
CA GLY A 430 -10.57 -4.35 3.35
C GLY A 430 -10.23 -2.93 3.81
N SER A 431 -10.02 -2.73 5.12
CA SER A 431 -9.65 -1.42 5.69
C SER A 431 -10.64 -0.32 5.24
N ALA A 432 -10.18 0.77 4.61
CA ALA A 432 -11.05 1.81 4.05
C ALA A 432 -12.10 1.27 3.07
N GLY A 433 -11.75 0.29 2.23
CA GLY A 433 -12.73 -0.38 1.36
C GLY A 433 -13.74 -1.23 2.13
N GLY A 434 -13.35 -1.77 3.29
CA GLY A 434 -14.26 -2.47 4.21
C GLY A 434 -15.27 -1.53 4.86
N TYR A 435 -14.89 -0.26 5.08
CA TYR A 435 -15.83 0.78 5.47
C TYR A 435 -16.83 1.09 4.35
N THR A 436 -16.36 1.27 3.11
CA THR A 436 -17.23 1.46 1.94
C THR A 436 -18.19 0.27 1.75
N VAL A 437 -17.75 -0.98 2.02
CA VAL A 437 -18.66 -2.14 2.07
C VAL A 437 -19.78 -1.92 3.07
N LEU A 438 -19.46 -1.55 4.31
CA LEU A 438 -20.47 -1.35 5.35
C LEU A 438 -21.42 -0.22 4.99
N GLU A 439 -20.91 0.93 4.54
CA GLU A 439 -21.73 2.06 4.12
C GLU A 439 -22.61 1.74 2.90
N ALA A 440 -22.10 1.02 1.90
CA ALA A 440 -22.89 0.61 0.73
C ALA A 440 -24.08 -0.27 1.14
N LEU A 441 -23.88 -1.21 2.06
CA LEU A 441 -24.97 -2.03 2.59
C LEU A 441 -25.98 -1.20 3.40
N CYS A 442 -25.55 -0.14 4.09
CA CYS A 442 -26.44 0.76 4.84
C CYS A 442 -27.27 1.66 3.92
N ARG A 443 -26.62 2.23 2.90
CA ARG A 443 -27.15 3.35 2.11
C ARG A 443 -27.80 2.92 0.80
N ALA A 444 -27.41 1.78 0.25
CA ALA A 444 -27.94 1.25 -1.01
C ALA A 444 -28.51 -0.17 -0.84
N PRO A 445 -29.51 -0.37 0.04
CA PRO A 445 -30.10 -1.69 0.27
C PRO A 445 -30.68 -2.27 -1.03
N GLY A 446 -30.41 -3.55 -1.27
CA GLY A 446 -30.89 -4.27 -2.45
C GLY A 446 -30.00 -4.17 -3.69
N VAL A 447 -29.00 -3.29 -3.71
CA VAL A 447 -27.99 -3.26 -4.81
C VAL A 447 -27.05 -4.47 -4.72
N PHE A 448 -26.56 -4.78 -3.51
CA PHE A 448 -25.67 -5.89 -3.26
C PHE A 448 -26.38 -7.01 -2.52
N ARG A 449 -26.19 -8.25 -2.98
CA ARG A 449 -26.79 -9.45 -2.41
C ARG A 449 -26.05 -9.93 -1.15
N ALA A 450 -24.76 -9.64 -1.05
CA ALA A 450 -23.91 -9.94 0.10
C ALA A 450 -22.75 -8.95 0.19
N GLY A 451 -22.19 -8.78 1.39
CA GLY A 451 -21.00 -7.97 1.62
C GLY A 451 -19.94 -8.68 2.45
N LEU A 452 -18.69 -8.57 2.03
CA LEU A 452 -17.51 -9.12 2.70
C LEU A 452 -16.65 -7.96 3.21
N CYS A 453 -16.74 -7.70 4.52
CA CYS A 453 -15.95 -6.67 5.18
C CYS A 453 -14.77 -7.31 5.90
N LEU A 454 -13.56 -6.95 5.46
CA LEU A 454 -12.31 -7.38 6.08
C LEU A 454 -11.76 -6.22 6.91
N TYR A 455 -11.78 -6.34 8.24
CA TYR A 455 -11.22 -5.34 9.18
C TYR A 455 -11.55 -3.87 8.81
N GLY A 456 -12.77 -3.62 8.34
CA GLY A 456 -13.22 -2.30 7.92
C GLY A 456 -13.57 -1.37 9.07
N VAL A 457 -13.46 -0.06 8.83
CA VAL A 457 -13.84 0.97 9.80
C VAL A 457 -15.37 0.98 9.95
N SER A 458 -15.86 0.91 11.18
CA SER A 458 -17.30 0.89 11.48
C SER A 458 -17.77 2.09 12.31
N ASN A 459 -16.84 2.85 12.89
CA ASN A 459 -17.12 4.01 13.74
C ASN A 459 -16.02 5.06 13.56
N MET A 460 -16.39 6.25 13.09
CA MET A 460 -15.45 7.34 12.81
C MET A 460 -14.88 7.99 14.07
N PHE A 461 -15.63 8.02 15.18
CA PHE A 461 -15.12 8.54 16.45
C PHE A 461 -14.05 7.65 17.03
N THR A 462 -14.25 6.33 16.98
CA THR A 462 -13.23 5.38 17.45
C THR A 462 -11.98 5.46 16.58
N LEU A 463 -12.12 5.58 15.26
CA LEU A 463 -10.96 5.74 14.37
C LEU A 463 -10.17 7.02 14.68
N ALA A 464 -10.86 8.16 14.87
CA ALA A 464 -10.19 9.41 15.24
C ALA A 464 -9.49 9.35 16.60
N ALA A 465 -10.01 8.57 17.54
CA ALA A 465 -9.45 8.43 18.88
C ALA A 465 -8.27 7.43 18.95
N ASP A 466 -8.23 6.43 18.07
CA ASP A 466 -7.33 5.28 18.16
C ASP A 466 -6.74 4.93 16.79
N THR A 467 -6.06 5.90 16.18
CA THR A 467 -5.24 5.71 14.97
C THR A 467 -3.78 6.08 15.24
N HIS A 468 -2.87 5.57 14.42
CA HIS A 468 -1.45 5.86 14.57
C HIS A 468 -1.10 7.26 14.07
N LYS A 469 0.04 7.79 14.55
CA LYS A 469 0.56 9.13 14.23
C LYS A 469 0.37 9.51 12.75
N PHE A 470 0.84 8.69 11.81
CA PHE A 470 0.77 9.00 10.38
C PHE A 470 -0.64 9.33 9.84
N GLU A 471 -1.71 8.74 10.40
CA GLU A 471 -3.09 8.96 9.94
C GLU A 471 -3.92 9.80 10.93
N ALA A 472 -3.32 10.34 11.99
CA ALA A 472 -4.03 11.01 13.10
C ALA A 472 -4.96 12.15 12.64
N HIS A 473 -4.54 12.89 11.61
CA HIS A 473 -5.29 14.00 11.03
C HIS A 473 -5.91 13.69 9.67
N TYR A 474 -5.83 12.45 9.21
CA TYR A 474 -6.31 12.11 7.88
C TYR A 474 -7.83 12.27 7.76
N LEU A 475 -8.56 11.95 8.84
CA LEU A 475 -10.01 12.17 8.91
C LEU A 475 -10.41 13.64 8.82
N ASP A 476 -9.56 14.57 9.28
CA ASP A 476 -9.85 16.00 9.18
C ASP A 476 -10.00 16.42 7.72
N SER A 477 -9.21 15.81 6.83
CA SER A 477 -9.31 16.03 5.38
C SER A 477 -10.49 15.28 4.72
N LEU A 478 -10.80 14.07 5.20
CA LEU A 478 -11.81 13.19 4.59
C LEU A 478 -13.24 13.52 5.03
N LEU A 479 -13.42 14.00 6.25
CA LEU A 479 -14.72 14.27 6.89
C LEU A 479 -14.86 15.70 7.41
N GLY A 480 -13.75 16.40 7.67
CA GLY A 480 -13.71 17.67 8.40
C GLY A 480 -13.22 17.50 9.85
N PRO A 481 -12.66 18.54 10.47
CA PRO A 481 -12.10 18.44 11.82
C PRO A 481 -13.20 18.29 12.90
N LEU A 482 -12.84 17.64 14.00
CA LEU A 482 -13.65 17.62 15.22
C LEU A 482 -13.34 18.85 16.10
N PRO A 483 -14.34 19.40 16.82
CA PRO A 483 -15.71 18.91 16.97
C PRO A 483 -16.72 19.36 15.89
N GLU A 484 -16.34 20.27 14.98
CA GLU A 484 -17.25 20.91 14.02
C GLU A 484 -17.95 19.89 13.10
N ALA A 485 -17.20 18.89 12.64
CA ALA A 485 -17.69 17.81 11.77
C ALA A 485 -18.35 16.65 12.53
N ALA A 486 -18.59 16.76 13.86
CA ALA A 486 -19.14 15.63 14.64
C ALA A 486 -20.48 15.10 14.11
N HIS A 487 -21.28 15.94 13.46
CA HIS A 487 -22.51 15.50 12.80
C HIS A 487 -22.23 14.55 11.62
N ILE A 488 -21.20 14.83 10.80
CA ILE A 488 -20.74 13.97 9.71
C ILE A 488 -20.22 12.65 10.27
N TYR A 489 -19.42 12.68 11.34
CA TYR A 489 -18.89 11.47 11.97
C TYR A 489 -20.00 10.53 12.45
N ARG A 490 -21.09 11.07 13.02
CA ARG A 490 -22.28 10.28 13.40
C ARG A 490 -23.00 9.72 12.18
N GLU A 491 -23.18 10.52 11.15
CA GLU A 491 -23.88 10.13 9.92
C GLU A 491 -23.12 9.04 9.15
N ARG A 492 -21.79 9.11 9.16
CA ARG A 492 -20.87 8.25 8.40
C ARG A 492 -20.24 7.13 9.25
N SER A 493 -20.87 6.80 10.38
CA SER A 493 -20.50 5.63 11.19
C SER A 493 -21.52 4.52 10.97
N PRO A 494 -21.15 3.42 10.28
CA PRO A 494 -22.08 2.31 10.02
C PRO A 494 -22.73 1.74 11.28
N ASP A 495 -22.01 1.69 12.40
CA ASP A 495 -22.52 1.13 13.66
C ASP A 495 -23.56 2.02 14.37
N LEU A 496 -23.54 3.33 14.09
CA LEU A 496 -24.53 4.30 14.58
C LEU A 496 -25.73 4.43 13.64
N SER A 497 -25.63 3.89 12.42
CA SER A 497 -26.72 3.91 11.46
C SER A 497 -27.88 3.02 11.91
N ARG A 498 -29.05 3.63 12.14
CA ARG A 498 -30.30 2.92 12.54
C ARG A 498 -30.82 1.90 11.52
N ARG A 499 -30.19 1.82 10.33
CA ARG A 499 -30.65 1.04 9.19
C ARG A 499 -30.05 -0.38 9.14
N VAL A 500 -29.05 -0.71 9.96
CA VAL A 500 -28.44 -2.06 9.96
C VAL A 500 -28.91 -2.85 11.18
N VAL A 501 -29.82 -3.79 10.96
CA VAL A 501 -29.73 -5.23 11.30
C VAL A 501 -31.10 -5.83 10.96
N ALA A 502 -31.24 -6.42 9.77
CA ALA A 502 -32.20 -7.50 9.59
C ALA A 502 -31.52 -8.78 10.09
N ARG A 503 -31.98 -9.32 11.22
CA ARG A 503 -31.58 -10.68 11.65
C ARG A 503 -32.29 -11.67 10.73
N SER A 504 -31.55 -12.43 9.93
CA SER A 504 -32.11 -13.63 9.29
C SER A 504 -32.15 -14.76 10.33
N ASP A 505 -33.28 -14.94 10.99
CA ASP A 505 -33.51 -15.98 12.03
C ASP A 505 -33.73 -17.41 11.47
N ARG A 506 -33.18 -17.75 10.29
CA ARG A 506 -33.30 -19.11 9.74
C ARG A 506 -31.94 -19.75 9.50
N GLY A 507 -31.60 -20.70 10.37
CA GLY A 507 -30.66 -21.79 10.08
C GLY A 507 -29.24 -21.68 10.63
N VAL A 508 -29.05 -21.40 11.93
CA VAL A 508 -27.77 -21.71 12.60
C VAL A 508 -27.82 -23.14 13.14
N SER A 509 -27.28 -24.08 12.37
CA SER A 509 -26.99 -25.44 12.86
C SER A 509 -25.88 -25.37 13.91
N ARG A 510 -26.22 -25.56 15.18
CA ARG A 510 -25.23 -25.71 16.27
C ARG A 510 -24.59 -27.10 16.20
N CYS A 511 -23.30 -27.16 15.91
CA CYS A 511 -22.48 -28.32 16.21
C CYS A 511 -21.50 -27.96 17.35
N ARG A 512 -21.75 -28.49 18.56
CA ARG A 512 -20.87 -28.33 19.74
C ARG A 512 -19.85 -29.46 19.74
N ARG A 513 -18.56 -29.14 19.88
CA ARG A 513 -17.56 -30.03 20.51
C ARG A 513 -17.30 -29.57 21.95
N PRO A 514 -17.09 -30.48 22.93
CA PRO A 514 -16.70 -30.10 24.28
C PRO A 514 -15.22 -29.70 24.32
N GLY A 515 -14.88 -28.58 24.97
CA GLY A 515 -13.52 -28.32 25.44
C GLY A 515 -12.66 -27.28 24.69
N GLY A 516 -13.21 -26.28 24.01
CA GLY A 516 -12.42 -25.18 23.43
C GLY A 516 -13.04 -23.79 23.67
N THR A 517 -12.29 -22.89 24.30
CA THR A 517 -12.68 -21.50 24.55
C THR A 517 -12.63 -20.66 23.26
N THR A 518 -13.75 -20.60 22.55
CA THR A 518 -13.98 -19.60 21.49
C THR A 518 -14.67 -18.38 22.08
N SER A 519 -13.99 -17.22 22.06
CA SER A 519 -14.62 -15.94 22.39
C SER A 519 -15.36 -15.42 21.16
N ALA A 520 -16.65 -15.77 21.05
CA ALA A 520 -17.56 -15.07 20.16
C ALA A 520 -17.84 -13.68 20.76
N VAL A 521 -17.45 -12.61 20.06
CA VAL A 521 -17.87 -11.25 20.41
C VAL A 521 -19.37 -11.14 20.12
N ARG A 522 -20.19 -11.36 21.14
CA ARG A 522 -21.59 -10.93 21.15
C ARG A 522 -21.61 -9.42 21.32
N TYR A 523 -22.08 -8.71 20.30
CA TYR A 523 -22.50 -7.32 20.45
C TYR A 523 -23.87 -7.31 21.18
N ASP A 524 -23.84 -7.26 22.51
CA ASP A 524 -25.02 -7.11 23.35
C ASP A 524 -25.13 -5.64 23.79
N ARG A 525 -26.27 -4.99 23.47
CA ARG A 525 -26.60 -3.61 23.85
C ARG A 525 -26.60 -3.37 25.38
N ARG A 526 -26.40 -4.40 26.21
CA ARG A 526 -26.33 -4.28 27.68
C ARG A 526 -24.98 -3.79 28.24
N LEU A 527 -23.90 -3.75 27.45
CA LEU A 527 -22.59 -3.30 27.97
C LEU A 527 -22.51 -1.78 28.20
N ALA A 528 -23.31 -0.97 27.49
CA ALA A 528 -23.36 0.48 27.68
C ALA A 528 -23.95 0.92 29.04
N GLN A 529 -24.71 0.04 29.73
CA GLN A 529 -25.26 0.33 31.05
C GLN A 529 -24.35 -0.11 32.21
N ASN A 530 -23.42 -1.05 31.98
CA ASN A 530 -22.58 -1.59 33.06
C ASN A 530 -21.27 -0.81 33.28
N VAL A 531 -20.85 0.03 32.33
CA VAL A 531 -19.68 0.92 32.50
C VAL A 531 -19.98 2.11 33.44
N ARG A 532 -21.25 2.39 33.76
CA ARG A 532 -21.63 3.39 34.79
C ARG A 532 -21.64 2.85 36.22
N ARG A 533 -21.41 1.54 36.45
CA ARG A 533 -21.44 0.93 37.79
C ARG A 533 -20.09 0.40 38.30
N ALA A 534 -19.03 0.43 37.48
CA ALA A 534 -17.72 -0.11 37.85
C ALA A 534 -16.68 0.94 38.31
N THR A 535 -17.12 2.14 38.71
CA THR A 535 -16.25 3.21 39.25
C THR A 535 -16.25 3.29 40.78
N ARG A 536 -16.66 2.21 41.45
CA ARG A 536 -16.43 2.03 42.90
C ARG A 536 -15.87 0.62 43.10
N VAL A 537 -14.85 0.54 43.95
CA VAL A 537 -14.07 -0.65 44.35
C VAL A 537 -12.79 -0.88 43.53
N SER A 538 -11.76 -0.09 43.85
CA SER A 538 -10.35 -0.47 43.66
C SER A 538 -9.51 0.02 44.85
N HIS A 539 -9.66 -0.66 45.98
CA HIS A 539 -8.67 -0.69 47.06
C HIS A 539 -8.55 -2.12 47.58
N LEU A 540 -7.31 -2.52 47.94
CA LEU A 540 -6.85 -3.83 48.43
C LEU A 540 -6.68 -4.90 47.33
N CYS A 541 -5.55 -5.61 47.14
CA CYS A 541 -4.47 -6.03 48.05
C CYS A 541 -3.13 -6.22 47.30
N ARG A 542 -2.02 -5.91 47.99
CA ARG A 542 -0.65 -6.39 47.74
C ARG A 542 -0.48 -7.82 48.28
N GLY A 543 0.36 -8.65 47.66
CA GLY A 543 0.83 -9.92 48.24
C GLY A 543 1.87 -10.65 47.38
N ARG A 544 3.05 -10.91 47.96
CA ARG A 544 4.25 -11.54 47.39
C ARG A 544 4.19 -13.08 47.42
N SER A 545 4.95 -13.76 46.55
CA SER A 545 5.75 -14.96 46.89
C SER A 545 6.81 -15.31 45.81
N ARG A 546 7.99 -15.75 46.27
CA ARG A 546 9.21 -16.19 45.54
C ARG A 546 9.42 -17.72 45.68
N LEU A 547 10.39 -18.24 44.87
CA LEU A 547 11.18 -19.51 44.95
C LEU A 547 10.55 -20.76 44.28
N ALA A 548 11.24 -21.67 43.56
CA ALA A 548 12.68 -21.97 43.36
C ALA A 548 12.94 -22.74 42.02
N GLN A 549 14.23 -22.93 41.69
CA GLN A 549 14.84 -23.54 40.48
C GLN A 549 14.71 -25.08 40.34
N GLY A 550 14.84 -25.58 39.10
CA GLY A 550 15.17 -26.98 38.74
C GLY A 550 15.28 -27.18 37.21
N ARG A 551 16.22 -28.02 36.74
CA ARG A 551 16.84 -28.07 35.38
C ARG A 551 16.08 -28.82 34.27
N ASP A 552 16.43 -28.43 33.04
CA ASP A 552 16.60 -29.17 31.76
C ASP A 552 15.57 -30.21 31.28
N ASP A 553 14.90 -29.92 30.16
CA ASP A 553 15.23 -30.41 28.80
C ASP A 553 13.97 -30.59 27.91
N ARG A 554 14.11 -30.25 26.61
CA ARG A 554 13.28 -30.64 25.44
C ARG A 554 11.96 -29.88 25.10
N SER A 555 12.07 -29.11 24.01
CA SER A 555 11.15 -28.99 22.87
C SER A 555 9.62 -28.97 23.11
N ILE A 556 8.98 -27.81 22.91
CA ILE A 556 7.53 -27.72 22.70
C ILE A 556 7.25 -27.07 21.33
N LEU A 557 6.75 -27.92 20.43
CA LEU A 557 6.23 -27.61 19.10
C LEU A 557 4.94 -26.75 19.20
N TYR A 558 4.91 -25.62 18.50
CA TYR A 558 3.68 -24.88 18.22
C TYR A 558 2.96 -25.48 17.01
N GLY A 559 1.72 -25.94 17.19
CA GLY A 559 0.91 -26.52 16.12
C GLY A 559 -0.58 -26.58 16.46
N GLY A 560 -1.25 -25.42 16.53
CA GLY A 560 -2.72 -25.36 16.62
C GLY A 560 -3.36 -25.56 15.26
N ARG A 561 -3.91 -26.76 15.00
CA ARG A 561 -4.71 -27.08 13.80
C ARG A 561 -6.17 -26.65 13.99
N CYS A 562 -6.76 -25.96 13.01
CA CYS A 562 -8.22 -25.93 12.83
C CYS A 562 -8.62 -27.01 11.81
N VAL A 563 -9.58 -27.86 12.16
CA VAL A 563 -10.11 -28.93 11.31
C VAL A 563 -11.52 -28.54 10.87
N PHE A 564 -11.78 -28.52 9.55
CA PHE A 564 -13.14 -28.47 9.00
C PHE A 564 -13.53 -29.87 8.55
N THR A 565 -14.69 -30.36 8.98
CA THR A 565 -15.29 -31.62 8.53
C THR A 565 -16.57 -31.32 7.77
N ALA A 566 -16.71 -31.84 6.55
CA ALA A 566 -17.95 -31.82 5.78
C ALA A 566 -18.84 -33.02 6.16
N VAL A 567 -20.16 -32.82 6.21
CA VAL A 567 -21.17 -33.89 6.33
C VAL A 567 -22.18 -33.72 5.18
N PRO A 568 -22.55 -34.78 4.45
CA PRO A 568 -23.50 -34.71 3.34
C PRO A 568 -24.96 -34.87 3.80
N ASP A 569 -25.85 -34.22 3.05
CA ASP A 569 -27.31 -34.34 2.89
C ASP A 569 -28.20 -34.97 3.98
N PHE A 570 -29.23 -34.22 4.39
CA PHE A 570 -30.56 -34.77 4.67
C PHE A 570 -31.67 -33.76 4.33
N CYS A 571 -32.65 -34.25 3.56
CA CYS A 571 -33.84 -33.54 3.09
C CYS A 571 -35.00 -33.78 4.07
N VAL A 572 -35.71 -32.73 4.53
CA VAL A 572 -37.11 -32.86 5.01
C VAL A 572 -37.91 -31.60 4.64
N ARG A 573 -39.04 -31.84 3.96
CA ARG A 573 -40.05 -30.85 3.58
C ARG A 573 -40.79 -30.31 4.82
N HIS A 574 -41.11 -29.01 4.82
CA HIS A 574 -42.40 -28.54 5.34
C HIS A 574 -42.90 -27.33 4.55
N ARG A 575 -44.13 -27.43 4.03
CA ARG A 575 -44.93 -26.36 3.45
C ARG A 575 -45.52 -25.48 4.56
N SER A 576 -45.44 -24.16 4.41
CA SER A 576 -46.53 -23.22 4.79
C SER A 576 -46.24 -21.78 4.32
N LEU A 577 -46.97 -21.40 3.28
CA LEU A 577 -47.63 -20.14 2.90
C LEU A 577 -47.18 -18.73 3.39
N MET A 578 -47.22 -17.83 2.39
CA MET A 578 -47.28 -16.35 2.33
C MET A 578 -45.96 -15.54 2.23
N PRO A 579 -45.86 -14.61 1.24
CA PRO A 579 -44.61 -13.92 0.92
C PRO A 579 -44.57 -12.51 1.54
N GLN A 580 -43.55 -12.23 2.34
CA GLN A 580 -42.99 -10.88 2.44
C GLN A 580 -41.55 -10.96 1.93
N ARG A 581 -41.29 -10.32 0.79
CA ARG A 581 -39.95 -10.23 0.20
C ARG A 581 -39.10 -9.29 1.03
N HIS A 582 -38.49 -9.81 2.09
CA HIS A 582 -37.27 -9.21 2.64
C HIS A 582 -36.09 -9.80 1.88
N ALA A 583 -35.29 -8.96 1.23
CA ALA A 583 -34.03 -9.39 0.64
C ALA A 583 -33.08 -9.76 1.79
N ASP A 584 -32.87 -11.05 2.02
CA ASP A 584 -31.98 -11.58 3.06
C ASP A 584 -30.52 -11.23 2.73
N VAL A 585 -29.98 -10.09 3.16
CA VAL A 585 -28.57 -9.74 2.94
C VAL A 585 -27.67 -10.44 3.96
N SER A 586 -26.69 -11.22 3.48
CA SER A 586 -25.69 -11.86 4.34
C SER A 586 -24.44 -10.99 4.45
N VAL A 587 -23.96 -10.77 5.68
CA VAL A 587 -22.73 -10.01 5.97
C VAL A 587 -21.72 -10.93 6.65
N CYS A 588 -20.54 -11.07 6.05
CA CYS A 588 -19.41 -11.78 6.65
C CYS A 588 -18.39 -10.77 7.18
N LEU A 589 -18.17 -10.79 8.50
CA LEU A 589 -17.18 -9.94 9.18
C LEU A 589 -15.95 -10.76 9.54
N PHE A 590 -14.77 -10.32 9.08
CA PHE A 590 -13.49 -10.88 9.49
C PHE A 590 -12.74 -9.87 10.35
N GLY A 591 -12.62 -10.16 11.65
CA GLY A 591 -11.84 -9.35 12.59
C GLY A 591 -10.45 -9.92 12.82
N MET A 592 -9.42 -9.07 12.73
CA MET A 592 -8.08 -9.37 13.25
C MET A 592 -7.82 -8.51 14.48
N ARG A 593 -7.24 -9.12 15.54
CA ARG A 593 -6.72 -8.35 16.67
C ARG A 593 -5.39 -7.72 16.27
N TRP A 594 -5.30 -6.40 16.40
CA TRP A 594 -4.12 -5.63 16.03
C TRP A 594 -2.98 -5.80 17.05
N ARG A 595 -1.82 -6.18 16.54
CA ARG A 595 -0.49 -5.63 16.85
C ARG A 595 0.21 -5.53 15.49
N ILE A 596 0.23 -4.35 14.88
CA ILE A 596 0.79 -4.16 13.54
C ILE A 596 2.16 -3.51 13.64
N ASN A 597 3.17 -4.26 13.18
CA ASN A 597 4.38 -3.72 12.59
C ASN A 597 4.10 -3.48 11.10
N GLY A 598 4.44 -2.29 10.59
CA GLY A 598 4.07 -1.73 9.28
C GLY A 598 4.67 -2.39 8.04
N ALA A 599 4.79 -3.72 8.00
CA ALA A 599 5.12 -4.44 6.77
C ALA A 599 4.37 -5.77 6.79
N LEU A 600 3.37 -5.92 5.93
CA LEU A 600 2.78 -7.18 5.40
C LEU A 600 1.27 -6.99 5.08
N LEU A 601 0.95 -6.26 4.00
CA LEU A 601 -0.39 -6.33 3.40
C LEU A 601 -0.51 -7.44 2.33
N SER A 602 0.61 -8.00 1.86
CA SER A 602 0.65 -9.00 0.78
C SER A 602 0.74 -10.47 1.23
N LEU A 603 1.21 -10.75 2.45
CA LEU A 603 1.50 -12.13 2.91
C LEU A 603 0.30 -12.84 3.56
N VAL A 604 -0.70 -12.09 4.04
CA VAL A 604 -1.88 -12.66 4.73
C VAL A 604 -2.75 -13.49 3.78
N SER A 605 -2.82 -13.10 2.51
CA SER A 605 -3.57 -13.82 1.46
C SER A 605 -2.96 -15.21 1.16
N ALA A 606 -1.63 -15.32 1.16
CA ALA A 606 -0.93 -16.58 0.84
C ALA A 606 -1.07 -17.63 1.96
N GLN A 607 -1.16 -17.19 3.22
CA GLN A 607 -1.24 -18.07 4.38
C GLN A 607 -2.65 -18.66 4.57
N LEU A 608 -3.70 -17.91 4.17
CA LEU A 608 -5.08 -18.40 4.09
C LEU A 608 -5.24 -19.46 2.99
N ILE A 609 -4.57 -19.27 1.84
CA ILE A 609 -4.62 -20.21 0.70
C ILE A 609 -3.85 -21.53 0.99
N ARG A 610 -2.69 -21.48 1.66
CA ARG A 610 -1.94 -22.70 2.05
C ARG A 610 -2.66 -23.59 3.07
N GLN A 611 -3.57 -23.02 3.87
CA GLN A 611 -4.39 -23.78 4.82
C GLN A 611 -5.54 -24.50 4.10
N LEU A 612 -6.03 -23.97 2.97
CA LEU A 612 -7.10 -24.57 2.17
C LEU A 612 -6.59 -25.67 1.22
N SER A 613 -5.37 -25.56 0.69
CA SER A 613 -4.81 -26.56 -0.25
C SER A 613 -4.34 -27.88 0.39
N LYS A 614 -4.18 -27.93 1.73
CA LYS A 614 -3.83 -29.17 2.44
C LYS A 614 -5.04 -30.07 2.78
N VAL A 615 -6.26 -29.61 2.51
CA VAL A 615 -7.48 -30.36 2.81
C VAL A 615 -7.85 -31.32 1.67
N ASP A 616 -7.39 -31.08 0.43
CA ASP A 616 -7.76 -31.89 -0.74
C ASP A 616 -6.82 -33.06 -1.05
N SER A 617 -5.67 -33.19 -0.38
CA SER A 617 -4.71 -34.30 -0.63
C SER A 617 -4.88 -35.49 0.31
N ALA A 618 -5.99 -35.58 1.06
CA ALA A 618 -6.24 -36.66 2.03
C ALA A 618 -7.59 -37.36 1.79
N LYS A 619 -7.94 -37.67 0.54
CA LYS A 619 -8.98 -38.65 0.20
C LYS A 619 -8.66 -39.32 -1.15
N ARG A 620 -7.73 -40.27 -1.13
CA ARG A 620 -7.60 -41.39 -2.08
C ARG A 620 -6.39 -42.22 -1.64
N CYS A 621 -6.63 -43.26 -0.85
CA CYS A 621 -5.81 -44.46 -0.75
C CYS A 621 -6.38 -45.32 0.38
N GLN A 622 -7.26 -46.26 0.02
CA GLN A 622 -7.38 -47.57 0.66
C GLN A 622 -8.40 -48.36 -0.17
N ASP A 623 -7.88 -49.30 -0.96
CA ASP A 623 -8.33 -50.70 -1.05
C ASP A 623 -7.92 -51.29 -2.40
N ALA A 624 -6.79 -52.02 -2.41
CA ALA A 624 -6.61 -53.22 -3.23
C ALA A 624 -5.39 -53.99 -2.71
N VAL A 625 -5.66 -55.24 -2.37
CA VAL A 625 -4.82 -56.27 -1.76
C VAL A 625 -3.73 -56.75 -2.71
N PHE A 626 -2.59 -57.13 -2.12
CA PHE A 626 -1.51 -57.91 -2.74
C PHE A 626 -2.03 -59.22 -3.35
N ASP A 627 -1.64 -59.54 -4.58
CA ASP A 627 -1.16 -60.90 -4.85
C ASP A 627 -0.17 -60.95 -6.04
N SER A 628 0.62 -62.01 -6.00
CA SER A 628 1.94 -62.27 -6.57
C SER A 628 2.10 -62.45 -8.09
N ALA A 629 3.38 -62.38 -8.48
CA ALA A 629 4.08 -63.21 -9.47
C ALA A 629 4.27 -62.67 -10.91
N ASP A 630 5.55 -62.82 -11.31
CA ASP A 630 6.25 -62.61 -12.59
C ASP A 630 6.52 -61.18 -13.10
#